data_AF-A0A1Y0MX07-F1
#
_entry.id   AF-A0A1Y0MX07-F1
#
_cell.length_a   1.000
_cell.length_b   1.000
_cell.length_c   1.000
_cell.angle_alpha   90.00
_cell.angle_beta   90.00
_cell.angle_gamma   90.00
#
_symmetry.space_group_name_H-M   'P 1'
#
loop_
_entity.id
_entity.type
_entity.pdbx_description
1 polymer ?
#
loop_
_entity_poly.entity_id
_entity_poly.type
_entity_poly.pdbx_seq_one_letter_code
_entity_poly.pdbx_strand_id
1 'polypeptide(L)'
;MNKSLLFLPDISGFTEFVQTTEVEHSQHVISELLEVLIAANTEDLQLAEIEGDALFFYKEKEIPSLERLLALTEHIFTAFYSHLKLLEKNRICPCNACSSAPKLQLKIVAHCGELQFLTVQNNRKPFGSQVIEVHRLMKNSVESDNYVLFSKELTDNIGLSGYYQSKLYDFKKGSDSYDGKQLDYLFSVIDNDNLKIKSFPTASKVTFNKPPTFTFEKEFPVSANVLLESISNYSYRKQWTEGVDEIKFNVNEVTRLGSEHICVINEKNLDFVVVTKDVKRGQLVYGEMTKSPFPINALYQFYVITPLNSGSCRLVLENYIEAKSPIKKLIVFLILKKIFKRNFEKGLHKLFDFVKTKNNL
;
A
#
# COMPACT_ATOMS: atom_id res chain seq x y z
N MET A 1 28.91 29.89 1.44
CA MET A 1 28.82 29.02 0.24
C MET A 1 27.35 28.90 -0.15
N ASN A 2 26.98 28.26 -1.28
CA ASN A 2 25.57 28.00 -1.54
C ASN A 2 25.03 27.03 -0.46
N LYS A 3 23.93 27.39 0.17
CA LYS A 3 23.25 26.55 1.15
C LYS A 3 22.60 25.35 0.45
N SER A 4 22.39 24.29 1.22
CA SER A 4 21.77 23.04 0.79
C SER A 4 20.42 22.86 1.49
N LEU A 5 19.50 22.13 0.86
CA LEU A 5 18.21 21.76 1.44
C LEU A 5 18.30 20.44 2.21
N LEU A 6 17.62 20.36 3.35
CA LEU A 6 17.28 19.15 4.10
C LEU A 6 15.75 19.03 4.09
N PHE A 7 15.20 17.87 3.74
CA PHE A 7 13.77 17.68 3.53
C PHE A 7 13.32 16.30 4.06
N LEU A 8 12.43 16.29 5.04
CA LEU A 8 12.04 15.09 5.79
C LEU A 8 10.50 14.93 5.79
N PRO A 9 9.93 14.13 4.88
CA PRO A 9 8.58 13.61 5.03
C PRO A 9 8.56 12.46 6.06
N ASP A 10 7.57 12.46 6.94
CA ASP A 10 7.42 11.52 8.05
C ASP A 10 5.96 11.13 8.29
N ILE A 11 5.70 9.83 8.33
CA ILE A 11 4.35 9.28 8.44
C ILE A 11 3.89 9.32 9.89
N SER A 12 2.98 10.24 10.20
CA SER A 12 2.42 10.38 11.54
C SER A 12 1.37 9.30 11.82
N GLY A 13 1.35 8.79 13.06
CA GLY A 13 0.54 7.65 13.49
C GLY A 13 1.21 6.27 13.27
N PHE A 14 2.42 6.22 12.73
CA PHE A 14 3.16 4.98 12.45
C PHE A 14 3.37 4.08 13.67
N THR A 15 3.83 4.64 14.79
CA THR A 15 4.17 3.82 15.97
C THR A 15 2.93 3.06 16.48
N GLU A 16 1.80 3.76 16.63
CA GLU A 16 0.54 3.13 17.01
C GLU A 16 0.08 2.11 15.96
N PHE A 17 0.20 2.46 14.67
CA PHE A 17 -0.15 1.59 13.57
C PHE A 17 0.60 0.26 13.62
N VAL A 18 1.93 0.28 13.79
CA VAL A 18 2.74 -0.95 13.83
C VAL A 18 2.48 -1.76 15.11
N GLN A 19 2.26 -1.10 16.26
CA GLN A 19 2.07 -1.79 17.55
C GLN A 19 0.70 -2.46 17.70
N THR A 20 -0.33 -1.93 17.03
CA THR A 20 -1.73 -2.34 17.24
C THR A 20 -2.32 -3.20 16.11
N THR A 21 -1.53 -3.48 15.08
CA THR A 21 -2.00 -4.16 13.86
C THR A 21 -1.11 -5.35 13.47
N GLU A 22 -1.58 -6.11 12.48
CA GLU A 22 -0.90 -7.31 11.98
C GLU A 22 0.44 -6.96 11.31
N VAL A 23 1.55 -7.42 11.90
CA VAL A 23 2.93 -7.03 11.54
C VAL A 23 3.25 -7.17 10.05
N GLU A 24 2.86 -8.28 9.42
CA GLU A 24 3.15 -8.50 7.99
C GLU A 24 2.46 -7.46 7.10
N HIS A 25 1.19 -7.15 7.38
CA HIS A 25 0.43 -6.17 6.59
C HIS A 25 0.82 -4.74 6.91
N SER A 26 1.12 -4.42 8.18
CA SER A 26 1.59 -3.08 8.54
C SER A 26 2.93 -2.77 7.89
N GLN A 27 3.87 -3.73 7.85
CA GLN A 27 5.14 -3.58 7.16
C GLN A 27 4.94 -3.32 5.65
N HIS A 28 4.11 -4.11 4.97
CA HIS A 28 3.84 -3.90 3.55
C HIS A 28 3.21 -2.54 3.27
N VAL A 29 2.21 -2.11 4.06
CA VAL A 29 1.58 -0.79 3.90
C VAL A 29 2.60 0.34 4.04
N ILE A 30 3.47 0.28 5.06
CA ILE A 30 4.47 1.34 5.26
C ILE A 30 5.52 1.33 4.16
N SER A 31 6.01 0.15 3.74
CA SER A 31 6.95 0.05 2.63
C SER A 31 6.38 0.68 1.36
N GLU A 32 5.13 0.37 1.04
CA GLU A 32 4.44 0.91 -0.13
C GLU A 32 4.28 2.44 -0.04
N LEU A 33 3.93 2.97 1.13
CA LEU A 33 3.82 4.43 1.34
C LEU A 33 5.17 5.14 1.21
N LEU A 34 6.25 4.57 1.75
CA LEU A 34 7.60 5.13 1.62
C LEU A 34 8.06 5.13 0.14
N GLU A 35 7.81 4.06 -0.60
CA GLU A 35 8.08 4.02 -2.05
C GLU A 35 7.30 5.10 -2.81
N VAL A 36 6.03 5.33 -2.46
CA VAL A 36 5.21 6.40 -3.02
C VAL A 36 5.80 7.78 -2.73
N LEU A 37 6.26 8.03 -1.50
CA LEU A 37 6.88 9.30 -1.11
C LEU A 37 8.22 9.52 -1.85
N ILE A 38 9.02 8.47 -2.02
CA ILE A 38 10.27 8.52 -2.81
C ILE A 38 9.96 8.85 -4.28
N ALA A 39 8.99 8.17 -4.88
CA ALA A 39 8.60 8.40 -6.27
C ALA A 39 7.95 9.78 -6.51
N ALA A 40 7.39 10.40 -5.47
CA ALA A 40 6.78 11.73 -5.51
C ALA A 40 7.81 12.88 -5.48
N ASN A 41 9.09 12.59 -5.31
CA ASN A 41 10.15 13.58 -5.35
C ASN A 41 10.37 14.12 -6.78
N THR A 42 9.93 15.35 -7.04
CA THR A 42 10.07 16.02 -8.35
C THR A 42 11.26 16.98 -8.42
N GLU A 43 12.04 17.08 -7.36
CA GLU A 43 13.11 18.09 -7.21
C GLU A 43 14.52 17.48 -7.21
N ASP A 44 14.63 16.22 -7.65
CA ASP A 44 15.87 15.43 -7.70
C ASP A 44 16.61 15.41 -6.36
N LEU A 45 15.87 15.43 -5.25
CA LEU A 45 16.47 15.32 -3.92
C LEU A 45 17.12 13.95 -3.75
N GLN A 46 18.30 13.92 -3.13
CA GLN A 46 19.03 12.69 -2.85
C GLN A 46 18.52 12.07 -1.55
N LEU A 47 18.18 10.78 -1.58
CA LEU A 47 17.81 10.03 -0.38
C LEU A 47 19.09 9.67 0.40
N ALA A 48 19.25 10.21 1.60
CA ALA A 48 20.34 9.87 2.51
C ALA A 48 20.08 8.57 3.27
N GLU A 49 18.86 8.41 3.78
CA GLU A 49 18.47 7.32 4.65
C GLU A 49 16.95 7.16 4.75
N ILE A 50 16.51 5.95 5.09
CA ILE A 50 15.14 5.63 5.50
C ILE A 50 15.19 5.37 7.00
N GLU A 51 14.44 6.14 7.79
CA GLU A 51 14.47 6.15 9.25
C GLU A 51 13.15 5.63 9.82
N GLY A 52 12.91 4.33 9.67
CA GLY A 52 11.62 3.74 10.04
C GLY A 52 10.51 4.24 9.11
N ASP A 53 9.77 5.25 9.56
CA ASP A 53 8.62 5.90 8.93
C ASP A 53 8.92 7.26 8.28
N ALA A 54 10.14 7.76 8.43
CA ALA A 54 10.61 8.98 7.80
C ALA A 54 11.59 8.72 6.66
N LEU A 55 11.61 9.64 5.69
CA LEU A 55 12.64 9.68 4.66
C LEU A 55 13.52 10.89 4.87
N PHE A 56 14.84 10.72 4.82
CA PHE A 56 15.76 11.84 4.90
C PHE A 56 16.30 12.19 3.51
N PHE A 57 15.75 13.25 2.91
CA PHE A 57 16.23 13.81 1.65
C PHE A 57 17.13 15.04 1.83
N TYR A 58 18.03 15.27 0.88
CA TYR A 58 18.83 16.49 0.80
C TYR A 58 19.12 16.92 -0.64
N LYS A 59 19.41 18.22 -0.83
CA LYS A 59 19.91 18.76 -2.11
C LYS A 59 21.12 19.65 -1.86
N GLU A 60 22.25 19.27 -2.43
CA GLU A 60 23.51 19.98 -2.20
C GLU A 60 23.60 21.29 -2.97
N LYS A 61 24.00 22.37 -2.27
CA LYS A 61 24.36 23.67 -2.87
C LYS A 61 23.25 24.30 -3.71
N GLU A 62 22.02 23.84 -3.52
CA GLU A 62 20.83 24.31 -4.22
C GLU A 62 19.64 24.23 -3.26
N ILE A 63 18.86 25.30 -3.23
CA ILE A 63 17.56 25.36 -2.57
C ILE A 63 16.55 25.70 -3.67
N PRO A 64 15.51 24.87 -3.88
CA PRO A 64 14.44 25.20 -4.81
C PRO A 64 13.78 26.54 -4.46
N SER A 65 13.20 27.22 -5.45
CA SER A 65 12.42 28.43 -5.19
C SER A 65 11.22 28.12 -4.30
N LEU A 66 10.62 29.16 -3.72
CA LEU A 66 9.41 29.03 -2.89
C LEU A 66 8.31 28.25 -3.64
N GLU A 67 8.04 28.60 -4.89
CA GLU A 67 6.99 27.97 -5.69
C GLU A 67 7.27 26.49 -5.93
N ARG A 68 8.54 26.15 -6.22
CA ARG A 68 8.97 24.76 -6.44
C ARG A 68 8.88 23.93 -5.17
N LEU A 69 9.28 24.51 -4.02
CA LEU A 69 9.22 23.83 -2.74
C LEU A 69 7.78 23.58 -2.30
N LEU A 70 6.89 24.58 -2.44
CA LEU A 70 5.47 24.40 -2.17
C LEU A 70 4.85 23.36 -3.13
N ALA A 71 5.18 23.41 -4.42
CA ALA A 71 4.70 22.42 -5.38
C ALA A 71 5.19 20.99 -5.06
N LEU A 72 6.45 20.82 -4.64
CA LEU A 72 6.98 19.54 -4.17
C LEU A 72 6.19 19.02 -2.96
N THR A 73 5.97 19.87 -1.95
CA THR A 73 5.19 19.52 -0.76
C THR A 73 3.77 19.11 -1.14
N GLU A 74 3.06 19.88 -1.97
CA GLU A 74 1.72 19.54 -2.47
C GLU A 74 1.71 18.21 -3.23
N HIS A 75 2.73 17.97 -4.07
CA HIS A 75 2.84 16.74 -4.84
C HIS A 75 2.99 15.51 -3.94
N ILE A 76 3.85 15.59 -2.92
CA ILE A 76 4.09 14.53 -1.96
C ILE A 76 2.83 14.24 -1.13
N PHE A 77 2.17 15.27 -0.59
CA PHE A 77 0.88 15.12 0.11
C PHE A 77 -0.18 14.47 -0.78
N THR A 78 -0.32 14.96 -2.01
CA THR A 78 -1.27 14.43 -2.98
C THR A 78 -0.98 12.95 -3.27
N ALA A 79 0.28 12.58 -3.49
CA ALA A 79 0.67 11.19 -3.75
C ALA A 79 0.34 10.28 -2.58
N PHE A 80 0.72 10.68 -1.36
CA PHE A 80 0.45 9.95 -0.12
C PHE A 80 -1.05 9.72 0.09
N TYR A 81 -1.87 10.78 0.08
CA TYR A 81 -3.30 10.67 0.33
C TYR A 81 -4.07 10.00 -0.81
N SER A 82 -3.60 10.12 -2.05
CA SER A 82 -4.17 9.34 -3.17
C SER A 82 -3.92 7.85 -2.98
N HIS A 83 -2.74 7.50 -2.48
CA HIS A 83 -2.41 6.12 -2.19
C HIS A 83 -3.23 5.55 -1.04
N LEU A 84 -3.36 6.29 0.07
CA LEU A 84 -4.25 5.89 1.18
C LEU A 84 -5.70 5.70 0.72
N LYS A 85 -6.18 6.53 -0.22
CA LYS A 85 -7.52 6.40 -0.79
C LYS A 85 -7.66 5.13 -1.63
N LEU A 86 -6.64 4.79 -2.41
CA LEU A 86 -6.56 3.51 -3.13
C LEU A 86 -6.64 2.33 -2.16
N LEU A 87 -5.86 2.35 -1.07
CA LEU A 87 -5.90 1.33 -0.03
C LEU A 87 -7.29 1.20 0.58
N GLU A 88 -7.94 2.31 0.92
CA GLU A 88 -9.28 2.34 1.50
C GLU A 88 -10.32 1.70 0.56
N LYS A 89 -10.30 2.07 -0.73
CA LYS A 89 -11.35 1.70 -1.69
C LYS A 89 -11.18 0.32 -2.29
N ASN A 90 -9.95 -0.16 -2.44
CA ASN A 90 -9.66 -1.44 -3.07
C ASN A 90 -9.29 -2.53 -2.06
N ARG A 91 -9.44 -2.30 -0.75
CA ARG A 91 -9.18 -3.29 0.29
C ARG A 91 -10.02 -4.58 0.13
N ILE A 92 -9.38 -5.74 0.24
CA ILE A 92 -10.04 -7.05 0.32
C ILE A 92 -10.05 -7.65 1.74
N CYS A 93 -9.10 -7.25 2.58
CA CYS A 93 -8.91 -7.80 3.91
C CYS A 93 -9.61 -6.93 4.98
N PRO A 94 -10.34 -7.51 5.94
CA PRO A 94 -10.95 -6.76 7.04
C PRO A 94 -10.01 -6.55 8.24
N CYS A 95 -8.72 -6.87 8.13
CA CYS A 95 -7.76 -6.79 9.25
C CYS A 95 -7.58 -5.37 9.79
N ASN A 96 -6.98 -5.25 10.98
CA ASN A 96 -6.78 -3.96 11.62
C ASN A 96 -5.82 -3.09 10.80
N ALA A 97 -4.70 -3.65 10.33
CA ALA A 97 -3.72 -2.92 9.50
C ALA A 97 -4.37 -2.29 8.25
N CYS A 98 -5.08 -3.09 7.44
CA CYS A 98 -5.72 -2.59 6.23
C CYS A 98 -6.89 -1.63 6.51
N SER A 99 -7.50 -1.71 7.69
CA SER A 99 -8.63 -0.83 8.07
C SER A 99 -8.22 0.47 8.73
N SER A 100 -7.08 0.51 9.42
CA SER A 100 -6.53 1.70 10.04
C SER A 100 -5.55 2.47 9.14
N ALA A 101 -4.99 1.86 8.09
CA ALA A 101 -4.06 2.53 7.17
C ALA A 101 -4.56 3.89 6.65
N PRO A 102 -5.86 4.09 6.27
CA PRO A 102 -6.35 5.39 5.83
C PRO A 102 -6.35 6.50 6.89
N LYS A 103 -6.07 6.16 8.16
CA LYS A 103 -5.94 7.13 9.27
C LYS A 103 -4.51 7.67 9.42
N LEU A 104 -3.53 7.08 8.74
CA LEU A 104 -2.16 7.58 8.74
C LEU A 104 -2.13 9.01 8.19
N GLN A 105 -1.27 9.84 8.77
CA GLN A 105 -1.09 11.23 8.38
C GLN A 105 0.36 11.46 7.94
N LEU A 106 0.64 12.64 7.41
CA LEU A 106 1.96 12.98 6.91
C LEU A 106 2.35 14.35 7.45
N LYS A 107 3.56 14.46 7.98
CA LYS A 107 4.20 15.75 8.20
C LYS A 107 5.45 15.88 7.36
N ILE A 108 5.77 17.10 6.95
CA ILE A 108 6.97 17.40 6.16
C ILE A 108 7.73 18.52 6.86
N VAL A 109 8.98 18.25 7.21
CA VAL A 109 9.88 19.25 7.79
C VAL A 109 11.00 19.57 6.82
N ALA A 110 11.25 20.85 6.55
CA ALA A 110 12.38 21.27 5.74
C ALA A 110 13.22 22.36 6.41
N HIS A 111 14.53 22.25 6.20
CA HIS A 111 15.55 23.14 6.74
C HIS A 111 16.63 23.40 5.69
N CYS A 112 17.43 24.43 5.86
CA CYS A 112 18.56 24.68 4.98
C CYS A 112 19.79 25.17 5.73
N GLY A 113 20.95 24.92 5.15
CA GLY A 113 22.22 25.35 5.71
C GLY A 113 23.42 24.79 4.97
N GLU A 114 24.61 25.01 5.51
CA GLU A 114 25.84 24.44 4.96
C GLU A 114 26.00 22.98 5.43
N LEU A 115 25.90 22.04 4.49
CA LEU A 115 26.04 20.62 4.80
C LEU A 115 27.50 20.19 4.84
N GLN A 116 27.81 19.45 5.89
CA GLN A 116 29.01 18.64 5.98
C GLN A 116 28.64 17.19 5.69
N PHE A 117 29.62 16.39 5.31
CA PHE A 117 29.41 14.99 4.94
C PHE A 117 30.39 14.10 5.66
N LEU A 118 29.90 12.92 6.04
CA LEU A 118 30.71 11.82 6.54
C LEU A 118 30.60 10.66 5.55
N THR A 119 31.73 10.05 5.20
CA THR A 119 31.77 8.85 4.36
C THR A 119 32.26 7.66 5.17
N VAL A 120 31.44 6.62 5.28
CA VAL A 120 31.78 5.35 5.96
C VAL A 120 31.44 4.19 5.04
N GLN A 121 32.41 3.30 4.76
CA GLN A 121 32.22 2.14 3.85
C GLN A 121 31.55 2.52 2.52
N ASN A 122 32.03 3.59 1.86
CA ASN A 122 31.47 4.14 0.62
C ASN A 122 30.05 4.72 0.71
N ASN A 123 29.44 4.78 1.90
CA ASN A 123 28.19 5.49 2.12
C ASN A 123 28.48 6.92 2.58
N ARG A 124 28.20 7.90 1.72
CA ARG A 124 28.32 9.33 2.02
C ARG A 124 26.98 9.87 2.51
N LYS A 125 26.95 10.43 3.72
CA LYS A 125 25.72 10.95 4.35
C LYS A 125 25.92 12.37 4.86
N PRO A 126 24.87 13.22 4.84
CA PRO A 126 24.88 14.50 5.53
C PRO A 126 25.21 14.33 7.02
N PHE A 127 26.02 15.23 7.56
CA PHE A 127 26.44 15.23 8.95
C PHE A 127 26.58 16.68 9.46
N GLY A 128 26.52 16.87 10.78
CA GLY A 128 26.80 18.15 11.43
C GLY A 128 25.56 18.85 12.00
N SER A 129 25.72 20.12 12.38
CA SER A 129 24.71 20.88 13.13
C SER A 129 23.38 21.01 12.39
N GLN A 130 23.40 21.17 11.07
CA GLN A 130 22.17 21.32 10.28
C GLN A 130 21.31 20.04 10.29
N VAL A 131 21.96 18.87 10.30
CA VAL A 131 21.27 17.57 10.43
C VAL A 131 20.69 17.41 11.83
N ILE A 132 21.39 17.88 12.87
CA ILE A 132 20.85 17.87 14.24
C ILE A 132 19.62 18.77 14.30
N GLU A 133 19.69 19.99 13.78
CA GLU A 133 18.61 20.98 13.84
C GLU A 133 17.34 20.50 13.12
N VAL A 134 17.45 19.91 11.92
CA VAL A 134 16.27 19.39 11.22
C VAL A 134 15.59 18.24 11.98
N HIS A 135 16.36 17.34 12.59
CA HIS A 135 15.80 16.28 13.45
C HIS A 135 15.23 16.81 14.77
N ARG A 136 15.67 17.98 15.26
CA ARG A 136 15.02 18.65 16.38
C ARG A 136 13.71 19.28 15.95
N LEU A 137 13.66 19.92 14.77
CA LEU A 137 12.43 20.43 14.19
C LEU A 137 11.40 19.33 13.94
N MET A 138 11.80 18.07 13.72
CA MET A 138 10.88 16.92 13.65
C MET A 138 10.10 16.66 14.95
N LYS A 139 10.66 17.08 16.10
CA LYS A 139 10.10 16.95 17.44
C LYS A 139 9.62 18.31 17.97
N ASN A 140 8.74 18.94 17.21
CA ASN A 140 8.17 20.26 17.50
C ASN A 140 6.82 20.17 18.24
N SER A 141 6.30 21.34 18.64
CA SER A 141 5.04 21.49 19.39
C SER A 141 3.81 21.81 18.52
N VAL A 142 3.84 21.56 17.20
CA VAL A 142 2.66 21.77 16.33
C VAL A 142 1.55 20.78 16.74
N GLU A 143 0.37 21.31 17.09
CA GLU A 143 -0.80 20.52 17.50
C GLU A 143 -1.55 19.89 16.30
N SER A 144 -0.83 19.19 15.44
CA SER A 144 -1.37 18.46 14.30
C SER A 144 -0.39 17.40 13.85
N ASP A 145 -0.91 16.30 13.31
CA ASP A 145 -0.12 15.23 12.68
C ASP A 145 -0.09 15.37 11.14
N ASN A 146 -0.70 16.43 10.59
CA ASN A 146 -0.79 16.68 9.15
C ASN A 146 -0.40 18.12 8.80
N TYR A 147 0.89 18.37 8.58
CA TYR A 147 1.40 19.73 8.37
C TYR A 147 2.71 19.76 7.58
N VAL A 148 3.03 20.92 7.02
CA VAL A 148 4.38 21.26 6.57
C VAL A 148 5.00 22.28 7.52
N LEU A 149 6.30 22.15 7.81
CA LEU A 149 7.08 23.06 8.63
C LEU A 149 8.39 23.41 7.95
N PHE A 150 8.64 24.70 7.77
CA PHE A 150 9.87 25.24 7.24
C PHE A 150 10.59 26.05 8.32
N SER A 151 11.84 25.68 8.60
CA SER A 151 12.69 26.44 9.52
C SER A 151 12.80 27.91 9.12
N LYS A 152 12.99 28.81 10.09
CA LYS A 152 13.20 30.24 9.82
C LYS A 152 14.33 30.49 8.81
N GLU A 153 15.43 29.75 8.92
CA GLU A 153 16.58 29.86 8.00
C GLU A 153 16.18 29.60 6.55
N LEU A 154 15.31 28.60 6.33
CA LEU A 154 14.78 28.26 5.01
C LEU A 154 13.78 29.32 4.53
N THR A 155 12.85 29.76 5.38
CA THR A 155 11.84 30.75 4.99
C THR A 155 12.46 32.09 4.62
N ASP A 156 13.48 32.52 5.36
CA ASP A 156 14.24 33.74 5.04
C ASP A 156 14.99 33.60 3.71
N ASN A 157 15.51 32.41 3.40
CA ASN A 157 16.23 32.16 2.16
C ASN A 157 15.33 32.17 0.91
N ILE A 158 14.15 31.56 1.01
CA ILE A 158 13.19 31.46 -0.11
C ILE A 158 12.20 32.64 -0.15
N GLY A 159 12.27 33.57 0.81
CA GLY A 159 11.37 34.73 0.89
C GLY A 159 9.94 34.37 1.29
N LEU A 160 9.72 33.30 2.06
CA LEU A 160 8.39 32.94 2.54
C LEU A 160 7.94 33.90 3.65
N SER A 161 6.89 34.67 3.35
CA SER A 161 6.24 35.53 4.34
C SER A 161 5.47 34.71 5.37
N GLY A 162 5.53 35.12 6.64
CA GLY A 162 4.68 34.60 7.72
C GLY A 162 3.19 34.93 7.57
N TYR A 163 2.80 35.62 6.50
CA TYR A 163 1.41 35.92 6.12
C TYR A 163 1.04 35.27 4.78
N TYR A 164 1.87 34.36 4.25
CA TYR A 164 1.58 33.69 2.99
C TYR A 164 0.37 32.77 3.17
N GLN A 165 -0.60 32.94 2.27
CA GLN A 165 -1.81 32.13 2.22
C GLN A 165 -2.11 31.73 0.79
N SER A 166 -2.57 30.49 0.61
CA SER A 166 -3.08 29.94 -0.64
C SER A 166 -4.24 28.99 -0.32
N LYS A 167 -4.75 28.30 -1.34
CA LYS A 167 -5.80 27.29 -1.11
C LYS A 167 -5.34 26.17 -0.16
N LEU A 168 -4.10 25.72 -0.28
CA LEU A 168 -3.57 24.59 0.49
C LEU A 168 -2.79 25.02 1.74
N TYR A 169 -2.19 26.21 1.72
CA TYR A 169 -1.27 26.68 2.76
C TYR A 169 -1.80 27.90 3.50
N ASP A 170 -1.74 27.86 4.83
CA ASP A 170 -2.00 28.95 5.78
C ASP A 170 -0.85 28.97 6.80
N PHE A 171 0.26 29.65 6.47
CA PHE A 171 1.47 29.59 7.30
C PHE A 171 1.32 30.41 8.58
N LYS A 172 1.65 29.79 9.70
CA LYS A 172 1.68 30.36 11.05
C LYS A 172 3.08 30.28 11.62
N LYS A 173 3.40 31.20 12.52
CA LYS A 173 4.68 31.19 13.24
C LYS A 173 4.62 30.18 14.38
N GLY A 174 5.71 29.45 14.56
CA GLY A 174 5.96 28.62 15.73
C GLY A 174 7.41 28.73 16.17
N SER A 175 7.68 28.27 17.38
CA SER A 175 9.02 28.24 17.94
C SER A 175 9.11 27.14 18.98
N ASP A 176 10.21 26.40 18.97
CA ASP A 176 10.54 25.42 19.99
C ASP A 176 11.93 25.71 20.56
N SER A 177 12.22 25.23 21.77
CA SER A 177 13.54 25.37 22.39
C SER A 177 14.12 24.01 22.72
N TYR A 178 15.41 23.83 22.41
CA TYR A 178 16.14 22.60 22.69
C TYR A 178 17.59 22.92 23.11
N ASP A 179 18.08 22.30 24.18
CA ASP A 179 19.41 22.57 24.76
C ASP A 179 19.72 24.07 24.94
N GLY A 180 18.71 24.88 25.29
CA GLY A 180 18.84 26.33 25.45
C GLY A 180 18.90 27.13 24.14
N LYS A 181 18.82 26.49 22.98
CA LYS A 181 18.71 27.13 21.66
C LYS A 181 17.25 27.18 21.22
N GLN A 182 16.79 28.36 20.79
CA GLN A 182 15.48 28.55 20.18
C GLN A 182 15.54 28.26 18.67
N LEU A 183 14.55 27.53 18.16
CA LEU A 183 14.34 27.24 16.75
C LEU A 183 12.97 27.80 16.33
N ASP A 184 13.01 28.85 15.53
CA ASP A 184 11.81 29.45 14.96
C ASP A 184 11.49 28.81 13.60
N TYR A 185 10.21 28.77 13.25
CA TYR A 185 9.73 28.21 11.98
C TYR A 185 8.38 28.78 11.56
N LEU A 186 8.05 28.57 10.28
CA LEU A 186 6.69 28.70 9.78
C LEU A 186 6.12 27.31 9.51
N PHE A 187 4.88 27.08 9.91
CA PHE A 187 4.18 25.82 9.62
C PHE A 187 2.79 26.07 9.06
N SER A 188 2.28 25.15 8.25
CA SER A 188 0.90 25.15 7.76
C SER A 188 0.30 23.77 7.98
N VAL A 189 -0.82 23.72 8.70
CA VAL A 189 -1.65 22.51 8.76
C VAL A 189 -2.27 22.29 7.39
N ILE A 190 -2.29 21.04 6.95
CA ILE A 190 -2.82 20.66 5.65
C ILE A 190 -4.24 20.13 5.82
N ASP A 191 -5.18 20.76 5.11
CA ASP A 191 -6.53 20.24 4.96
C ASP A 191 -6.60 19.38 3.69
N ASN A 192 -6.86 18.09 3.87
CA ASN A 192 -6.87 17.11 2.80
C ASN A 192 -7.99 17.35 1.78
N ASP A 193 -9.06 18.08 2.15
CA ASP A 193 -10.14 18.43 1.22
C ASP A 193 -9.67 19.44 0.15
N ASN A 194 -8.56 20.13 0.39
CA ASN A 194 -7.94 21.03 -0.57
C ASN A 194 -7.00 20.32 -1.56
N LEU A 195 -6.63 19.07 -1.30
CA LEU A 195 -5.78 18.27 -2.17
C LEU A 195 -6.56 17.71 -3.37
N LYS A 196 -5.93 17.73 -4.55
CA LYS A 196 -6.50 17.12 -5.76
C LYS A 196 -6.09 15.66 -5.84
N ILE A 197 -6.84 14.80 -5.15
CA ILE A 197 -6.60 13.36 -5.14
C ILE A 197 -6.61 12.79 -6.57
N LYS A 198 -5.54 12.06 -6.91
CA LYS A 198 -5.40 11.38 -8.20
C LYS A 198 -6.49 10.32 -8.33
N SER A 199 -7.04 10.17 -9.53
CA SER A 199 -7.94 9.06 -9.82
C SER A 199 -7.20 7.73 -9.65
N PHE A 200 -7.81 6.80 -8.96
CA PHE A 200 -7.32 5.43 -8.82
C PHE A 200 -8.20 4.47 -9.62
N PRO A 201 -7.66 3.33 -10.10
CA PRO A 201 -8.45 2.31 -10.76
C PRO A 201 -9.59 1.87 -9.85
N THR A 202 -10.83 2.01 -10.33
CA THR A 202 -11.97 1.44 -9.61
C THR A 202 -11.94 -0.06 -9.83
N ALA A 203 -11.80 -0.79 -8.73
CA ALA A 203 -11.86 -2.25 -8.72
C ALA A 203 -13.02 -2.82 -9.54
N SER A 204 -12.75 -3.88 -10.29
CA SER A 204 -13.78 -4.58 -11.06
C SER A 204 -14.69 -5.38 -10.14
N LYS A 205 -15.85 -4.80 -9.82
CA LYS A 205 -16.98 -5.53 -9.23
C LYS A 205 -17.77 -6.22 -10.34
N VAL A 206 -17.91 -7.52 -10.26
CA VAL A 206 -18.54 -8.36 -11.28
C VAL A 206 -19.90 -8.84 -10.81
N THR A 207 -20.88 -8.86 -11.71
CA THR A 207 -22.21 -9.43 -11.48
C THR A 207 -22.47 -10.57 -12.47
N PHE A 208 -23.19 -11.59 -12.02
CA PHE A 208 -23.54 -12.73 -12.84
C PHE A 208 -25.05 -12.94 -12.84
N ASN A 209 -25.64 -13.03 -14.03
CA ASN A 209 -27.06 -13.32 -14.22
C ASN A 209 -27.32 -14.84 -14.36
N LYS A 210 -26.37 -15.67 -13.91
CA LYS A 210 -26.39 -17.13 -14.01
C LYS A 210 -25.72 -17.73 -12.77
N PRO A 211 -26.09 -18.96 -12.37
CA PRO A 211 -25.38 -19.64 -11.28
C PRO A 211 -23.93 -19.98 -11.67
N PRO A 212 -23.06 -20.27 -10.69
CA PRO A 212 -21.72 -20.81 -10.95
C PRO A 212 -21.77 -22.04 -11.87
N THR A 213 -20.75 -22.19 -12.71
CA THR A 213 -20.61 -23.37 -13.60
C THR A 213 -20.41 -24.66 -12.80
N PHE A 214 -19.72 -24.54 -11.66
CA PHE A 214 -19.62 -25.53 -10.60
C PHE A 214 -19.14 -24.86 -9.31
N THR A 215 -19.40 -25.53 -8.19
CA THR A 215 -18.99 -25.10 -6.85
C THR A 215 -18.28 -26.22 -6.11
N PHE A 216 -17.46 -25.84 -5.14
CA PHE A 216 -16.96 -26.73 -4.09
C PHE A 216 -17.25 -26.11 -2.75
N GLU A 217 -17.51 -26.96 -1.76
CA GLU A 217 -17.78 -26.55 -0.40
C GLU A 217 -16.89 -27.34 0.54
N LYS A 218 -16.24 -26.64 1.48
CA LYS A 218 -15.41 -27.26 2.50
C LYS A 218 -15.37 -26.40 3.76
N GLU A 219 -15.44 -27.04 4.91
CA GLU A 219 -15.22 -26.39 6.20
C GLU A 219 -13.74 -26.42 6.58
N PHE A 220 -13.28 -25.34 7.19
CA PHE A 220 -11.91 -25.14 7.62
C PHE A 220 -11.87 -24.89 9.13
N PRO A 221 -10.95 -25.53 9.87
CA PRO A 221 -10.82 -25.37 11.32
C PRO A 221 -10.04 -24.09 11.69
N VAL A 222 -10.22 -23.00 10.93
CA VAL A 222 -9.63 -21.69 11.22
C VAL A 222 -10.66 -20.59 11.02
N SER A 223 -10.39 -19.41 11.59
CA SER A 223 -11.22 -18.22 11.39
C SER A 223 -11.29 -17.82 9.91
N ALA A 224 -12.36 -17.11 9.54
CA ALA A 224 -12.53 -16.64 8.17
C ALA A 224 -11.39 -15.72 7.71
N ASN A 225 -10.81 -14.93 8.62
CA ASN A 225 -9.69 -14.03 8.31
C ASN A 225 -8.40 -14.81 8.03
N VAL A 226 -8.11 -15.84 8.81
CA VAL A 226 -6.93 -16.71 8.58
C VAL A 226 -7.04 -17.43 7.25
N LEU A 227 -8.25 -17.92 6.90
CA LEU A 227 -8.47 -18.55 5.61
C LEU A 227 -8.34 -17.56 4.45
N LEU A 228 -8.92 -16.36 4.59
CA LEU A 228 -8.78 -15.29 3.59
C LEU A 228 -7.31 -14.98 3.34
N GLU A 229 -6.54 -14.75 4.39
CA GLU A 229 -5.10 -14.47 4.31
C GLU A 229 -4.33 -15.61 3.61
N SER A 230 -4.64 -16.86 3.96
CA SER A 230 -4.02 -18.03 3.33
C SER A 230 -4.31 -18.14 1.83
N ILE A 231 -5.44 -17.56 1.37
CA ILE A 231 -5.86 -17.55 -0.03
C ILE A 231 -5.27 -16.37 -0.80
N SER A 232 -5.34 -15.16 -0.22
CA SER A 232 -5.02 -13.90 -0.91
C SER A 232 -3.55 -13.49 -0.81
N ASN A 233 -2.79 -14.05 0.13
CA ASN A 233 -1.35 -13.78 0.22
C ASN A 233 -0.59 -14.70 -0.75
N TYR A 234 -0.04 -14.08 -1.79
CA TYR A 234 0.62 -14.80 -2.88
C TYR A 234 1.91 -15.53 -2.45
N SER A 235 2.53 -15.11 -1.35
CA SER A 235 3.69 -15.82 -0.79
C SER A 235 3.36 -17.25 -0.33
N TYR A 236 2.10 -17.48 0.09
CA TYR A 236 1.64 -18.80 0.52
C TYR A 236 1.14 -19.66 -0.63
N ARG A 237 0.90 -19.08 -1.80
CA ARG A 237 0.15 -19.72 -2.88
C ARG A 237 0.84 -20.98 -3.40
N LYS A 238 2.18 -20.96 -3.52
CA LYS A 238 2.98 -22.15 -3.91
C LYS A 238 2.83 -23.35 -2.97
N GLN A 239 2.43 -23.14 -1.71
CA GLN A 239 2.27 -24.22 -0.73
C GLN A 239 1.04 -25.10 -1.02
N TRP A 240 0.04 -24.56 -1.73
CA TRP A 240 -1.22 -25.25 -1.93
C TRP A 240 -1.75 -25.25 -3.36
N THR A 241 -1.17 -24.47 -4.29
CA THR A 241 -1.46 -24.59 -5.72
C THR A 241 -0.63 -25.67 -6.38
N GLU A 242 -1.29 -26.69 -6.93
CA GLU A 242 -0.63 -27.79 -7.65
C GLU A 242 -0.40 -27.46 -9.13
N GLY A 243 0.78 -27.80 -9.65
CA GLY A 243 1.12 -27.64 -11.08
C GLY A 243 1.48 -26.21 -11.50
N VAL A 244 1.77 -25.33 -10.53
CA VAL A 244 2.30 -23.99 -10.78
C VAL A 244 3.80 -24.00 -10.50
N ASP A 245 4.59 -23.70 -11.52
CA ASP A 245 6.06 -23.69 -11.44
C ASP A 245 6.54 -22.42 -10.69
N GLU A 246 5.91 -21.29 -11.00
CA GLU A 246 6.25 -19.99 -10.44
C GLU A 246 5.01 -19.10 -10.31
N ILE A 247 5.03 -18.21 -9.32
CA ILE A 247 4.04 -17.14 -9.15
C ILE A 247 4.80 -15.83 -9.09
N LYS A 248 4.53 -14.94 -10.03
CA LYS A 248 5.14 -13.61 -10.11
C LYS A 248 4.12 -12.58 -9.65
N PHE A 249 4.51 -11.75 -8.69
CA PHE A 249 3.68 -10.69 -8.10
C PHE A 249 4.61 -9.62 -7.50
N ASN A 250 4.06 -8.44 -7.22
CA ASN A 250 4.83 -7.42 -6.50
C ASN A 250 4.86 -7.77 -5.01
N VAL A 251 6.05 -8.10 -4.49
CA VAL A 251 6.26 -8.50 -3.09
C VAL A 251 6.11 -7.34 -2.11
N ASN A 252 6.21 -6.09 -2.57
CA ASN A 252 6.11 -4.90 -1.74
C ASN A 252 4.68 -4.35 -1.68
N GLU A 253 3.71 -5.03 -2.29
CA GLU A 253 2.33 -4.60 -2.36
C GLU A 253 1.40 -5.50 -1.55
N VAL A 254 0.47 -4.87 -0.82
CA VAL A 254 -0.64 -5.60 -0.20
C VAL A 254 -1.64 -6.02 -1.28
N THR A 255 -2.02 -7.29 -1.31
CA THR A 255 -3.07 -7.77 -2.23
C THR A 255 -4.36 -6.97 -2.02
N ARG A 256 -4.85 -6.35 -3.10
CA ARG A 256 -6.05 -5.52 -3.12
C ARG A 256 -6.81 -5.75 -4.42
N LEU A 257 -8.02 -5.21 -4.54
CA LEU A 257 -8.77 -5.29 -5.79
C LEU A 257 -7.99 -4.61 -6.92
N GLY A 258 -7.89 -5.28 -8.06
CA GLY A 258 -7.04 -4.85 -9.17
C GLY A 258 -5.58 -5.28 -9.07
N SER A 259 -5.11 -5.86 -7.95
CA SER A 259 -3.78 -6.47 -7.90
C SER A 259 -3.67 -7.58 -8.94
N GLU A 260 -2.49 -7.67 -9.56
CA GLU A 260 -2.19 -8.66 -10.59
C GLU A 260 -1.16 -9.67 -10.09
N HIS A 261 -1.29 -10.91 -10.54
CA HIS A 261 -0.23 -11.92 -10.41
C HIS A 261 -0.22 -12.84 -11.63
N ILE A 262 0.94 -13.42 -11.91
CA ILE A 262 1.14 -14.32 -13.03
C ILE A 262 1.47 -15.71 -12.49
N CYS A 263 0.67 -16.71 -12.87
CA CYS A 263 1.01 -18.11 -12.63
C CYS A 263 1.73 -18.67 -13.87
N VAL A 264 2.94 -19.20 -13.69
CA VAL A 264 3.70 -19.90 -14.73
C VAL A 264 3.42 -21.40 -14.64
N ILE A 265 2.91 -21.99 -15.72
CA ILE A 265 2.57 -23.42 -15.81
C ILE A 265 3.12 -23.97 -17.12
N ASN A 266 4.07 -24.90 -17.07
CA ASN A 266 4.72 -25.47 -18.25
C ASN A 266 5.19 -24.37 -19.22
N GLU A 267 5.93 -23.38 -18.69
CA GLU A 267 6.45 -22.21 -19.42
C GLU A 267 5.38 -21.23 -19.96
N LYS A 268 4.09 -21.47 -19.69
CA LYS A 268 3.00 -20.57 -20.10
C LYS A 268 2.58 -19.66 -18.95
N ASN A 269 2.43 -18.39 -19.26
CA ASN A 269 1.95 -17.38 -18.32
C ASN A 269 0.42 -17.33 -18.33
N LEU A 270 -0.17 -17.37 -17.14
CA LEU A 270 -1.57 -17.09 -16.90
C LEU A 270 -1.68 -15.86 -16.00
N ASP A 271 -2.14 -14.76 -16.58
CA ASP A 271 -2.32 -13.50 -15.87
C ASP A 271 -3.67 -13.51 -15.14
N PHE A 272 -3.64 -13.16 -13.86
CA PHE A 272 -4.80 -13.04 -13.00
C PHE A 272 -4.88 -11.63 -12.43
N VAL A 273 -6.11 -11.14 -12.29
CA VAL A 273 -6.42 -9.89 -11.60
C VAL A 273 -7.44 -10.15 -10.49
N VAL A 274 -7.25 -9.49 -9.35
CA VAL A 274 -8.19 -9.58 -8.23
C VAL A 274 -9.47 -8.83 -8.55
N VAL A 275 -10.60 -9.51 -8.37
CA VAL A 275 -11.96 -9.00 -8.60
C VAL A 275 -12.85 -9.28 -7.39
N THR A 276 -14.01 -8.63 -7.33
CA THR A 276 -15.01 -8.89 -6.28
C THR A 276 -16.41 -9.04 -6.83
N LYS A 277 -17.34 -9.50 -6.00
CA LYS A 277 -18.77 -9.59 -6.27
C LYS A 277 -19.56 -9.35 -4.99
N ASP A 278 -20.85 -9.10 -5.09
CA ASP A 278 -21.72 -9.06 -3.91
C ASP A 278 -21.86 -10.45 -3.26
N VAL A 279 -21.82 -10.46 -1.93
CA VAL A 279 -22.04 -11.63 -1.08
C VAL A 279 -22.99 -11.28 0.06
N LYS A 280 -23.47 -12.29 0.80
CA LYS A 280 -24.38 -12.04 1.92
C LYS A 280 -23.65 -11.28 3.03
N ARG A 281 -24.41 -10.51 3.82
CA ARG A 281 -23.88 -9.78 4.97
C ARG A 281 -23.14 -10.74 5.91
N GLY A 282 -21.93 -10.36 6.31
CA GLY A 282 -21.07 -11.15 7.20
C GLY A 282 -20.17 -12.18 6.50
N GLN A 283 -20.30 -12.37 5.18
CA GLN A 283 -19.38 -13.18 4.40
C GLN A 283 -18.18 -12.35 3.94
N LEU A 284 -17.03 -13.01 3.79
CA LEU A 284 -15.85 -12.47 3.09
C LEU A 284 -15.82 -13.04 1.66
N VAL A 285 -15.23 -12.28 0.74
CA VAL A 285 -15.07 -12.72 -0.65
C VAL A 285 -13.72 -12.29 -1.19
N TYR A 286 -13.02 -13.25 -1.80
CA TYR A 286 -11.84 -13.00 -2.62
C TYR A 286 -12.08 -13.58 -4.00
N GLY A 287 -11.82 -12.81 -5.05
CA GLY A 287 -12.06 -13.23 -6.43
C GLY A 287 -10.84 -13.04 -7.30
N GLU A 288 -10.64 -13.95 -8.25
CA GLU A 288 -9.60 -13.87 -9.27
C GLU A 288 -10.23 -14.06 -10.65
N MET A 289 -9.75 -13.29 -11.62
CA MET A 289 -10.19 -13.39 -13.01
C MET A 289 -8.99 -13.52 -13.94
N THR A 290 -9.07 -14.44 -14.90
CA THR A 290 -8.12 -14.56 -16.01
C THR A 290 -8.85 -14.65 -17.34
N LYS A 291 -8.28 -14.06 -18.39
CA LYS A 291 -8.74 -14.16 -19.79
C LYS A 291 -7.96 -15.19 -20.61
N SER A 292 -6.90 -15.78 -20.04
CA SER A 292 -5.83 -16.45 -20.78
C SER A 292 -5.90 -17.99 -20.94
N PRO A 293 -6.84 -18.77 -20.37
CA PRO A 293 -6.88 -20.20 -20.70
C PRO A 293 -7.61 -20.42 -22.02
N PHE A 294 -6.91 -20.66 -23.13
CA PHE A 294 -7.54 -21.30 -24.28
C PHE A 294 -8.11 -22.67 -23.85
N PRO A 295 -9.37 -23.04 -24.18
CA PRO A 295 -10.31 -22.43 -25.13
C PRO A 295 -11.38 -21.49 -24.53
N ILE A 296 -11.30 -21.13 -23.26
CA ILE A 296 -12.29 -20.24 -22.59
C ILE A 296 -11.95 -18.76 -22.82
N ASN A 297 -12.93 -17.88 -22.67
CA ASN A 297 -12.78 -16.44 -22.85
C ASN A 297 -12.45 -15.72 -21.54
N ALA A 298 -13.01 -16.21 -20.44
CA ALA A 298 -12.69 -15.78 -19.10
C ALA A 298 -13.00 -16.91 -18.10
N LEU A 299 -12.19 -16.97 -17.04
CA LEU A 299 -12.45 -17.76 -15.85
C LEU A 299 -12.49 -16.81 -14.66
N TYR A 300 -13.58 -16.87 -13.91
CA TYR A 300 -13.68 -16.22 -12.62
C TYR A 300 -13.75 -17.28 -11.54
N GLN A 301 -12.99 -17.07 -10.47
CA GLN A 301 -12.97 -17.91 -9.29
C GLN A 301 -13.27 -17.03 -8.09
N PHE A 302 -14.28 -17.38 -7.29
CA PHE A 302 -14.62 -16.64 -6.08
C PHE A 302 -14.59 -17.58 -4.88
N TYR A 303 -13.79 -17.20 -3.90
CA TYR A 303 -13.69 -17.81 -2.59
C TYR A 303 -14.64 -17.07 -1.66
N VAL A 304 -15.84 -17.61 -1.46
CA VAL A 304 -16.85 -17.04 -0.56
C VAL A 304 -16.73 -17.71 0.80
N ILE A 305 -16.31 -16.96 1.82
CA ILE A 305 -16.02 -17.48 3.16
C ILE A 305 -17.12 -17.03 4.11
N THR A 306 -17.76 -18.01 4.75
CA THR A 306 -18.80 -17.78 5.77
C THR A 306 -18.23 -18.14 7.14
N PRO A 307 -18.08 -17.19 8.07
CA PRO A 307 -17.74 -17.51 9.46
C PRO A 307 -18.79 -18.45 10.06
N LEU A 308 -18.35 -19.52 10.73
CA LEU A 308 -19.23 -20.41 11.50
C LEU A 308 -19.13 -20.09 13.00
N ASN A 309 -17.92 -19.82 13.48
CA ASN A 309 -17.61 -19.26 14.80
C ASN A 309 -16.23 -18.55 14.74
N SER A 310 -15.65 -18.21 15.89
CA SER A 310 -14.35 -17.51 15.97
C SER A 310 -13.17 -18.34 15.43
N GLY A 311 -13.26 -19.68 15.46
CA GLY A 311 -12.19 -20.60 15.09
C GLY A 311 -12.49 -21.48 13.88
N SER A 312 -13.66 -21.38 13.25
CA SER A 312 -13.98 -22.15 12.05
C SER A 312 -14.82 -21.36 11.05
N CYS A 313 -14.67 -21.72 9.78
CA CYS A 313 -15.40 -21.12 8.68
C CYS A 313 -15.71 -22.13 7.59
N ARG A 314 -16.62 -21.75 6.70
CA ARG A 314 -17.02 -22.52 5.53
C ARG A 314 -16.67 -21.77 4.28
N LEU A 315 -15.91 -22.41 3.39
CA LEU A 315 -15.55 -21.88 2.08
C LEU A 315 -16.44 -22.50 1.01
N VAL A 316 -17.04 -21.64 0.20
CA VAL A 316 -17.66 -22.00 -1.07
C VAL A 316 -16.81 -21.42 -2.19
N LEU A 317 -16.16 -22.29 -2.97
CA LEU A 317 -15.41 -21.91 -4.16
C LEU A 317 -16.36 -21.94 -5.37
N GLU A 318 -16.71 -20.77 -5.89
CA GLU A 318 -17.56 -20.62 -7.07
C GLU A 318 -16.72 -20.37 -8.32
N ASN A 319 -16.99 -21.13 -9.38
CA ASN A 319 -16.29 -20.99 -10.65
C ASN A 319 -17.25 -20.58 -11.76
N TYR A 320 -16.94 -19.50 -12.47
CA TYR A 320 -17.69 -19.05 -13.63
C TYR A 320 -16.80 -19.12 -14.87
N ILE A 321 -17.20 -19.99 -15.81
CA ILE A 321 -16.53 -20.09 -17.10
C ILE A 321 -17.34 -19.33 -18.14
N GLU A 322 -16.66 -18.46 -18.88
CA GLU A 322 -17.22 -17.79 -20.05
C GLU A 322 -16.66 -18.37 -21.33
N ALA A 323 -17.56 -18.76 -22.23
CA ALA A 323 -17.23 -19.23 -23.57
C ALA A 323 -18.24 -18.63 -24.57
N LYS A 324 -17.74 -17.88 -25.56
CA LYS A 324 -18.57 -17.14 -26.52
C LYS A 324 -19.15 -18.05 -27.63
N SER A 325 -18.41 -19.05 -28.09
CA SER A 325 -18.83 -19.93 -29.20
C SER A 325 -19.54 -21.22 -28.71
N PRO A 326 -20.58 -21.71 -29.41
CA PRO A 326 -21.25 -22.99 -29.11
C PRO A 326 -20.29 -24.19 -29.03
N ILE A 327 -19.30 -24.25 -29.92
CA ILE A 327 -18.27 -25.31 -29.92
C ILE A 327 -17.43 -25.25 -28.65
N LYS A 328 -17.01 -24.04 -28.25
CA LYS A 328 -16.27 -23.81 -27.01
C LYS A 328 -17.11 -24.18 -25.78
N LYS A 329 -18.41 -23.83 -25.78
CA LYS A 329 -19.35 -24.23 -24.71
C LYS A 329 -19.44 -25.75 -24.59
N LEU A 330 -19.48 -26.48 -25.72
CA LEU A 330 -19.51 -27.94 -25.73
C LEU A 330 -18.21 -28.56 -25.18
N ILE A 331 -17.04 -28.04 -25.59
CA ILE A 331 -15.72 -28.49 -25.07
C ILE A 331 -15.61 -28.23 -23.56
N VAL A 332 -16.06 -27.05 -23.11
CA VAL A 332 -16.10 -26.70 -21.68
C VAL A 332 -16.94 -27.70 -20.90
N PHE A 333 -18.15 -27.97 -21.40
CA PHE A 333 -19.10 -28.87 -20.76
C PHE A 333 -18.59 -30.32 -20.68
N LEU A 334 -18.03 -30.85 -21.78
CA LEU A 334 -17.65 -32.25 -21.89
C LEU A 334 -16.29 -32.58 -21.25
N ILE A 335 -15.29 -31.70 -21.39
CA ILE A 335 -13.88 -32.04 -21.09
C ILE A 335 -13.35 -31.17 -19.95
N LEU A 336 -13.40 -29.85 -20.11
CA LEU A 336 -12.70 -28.94 -19.19
C LEU A 336 -13.34 -28.90 -17.81
N LYS A 337 -14.67 -29.02 -17.72
CA LYS A 337 -15.37 -29.04 -16.43
C LYS A 337 -14.84 -30.14 -15.52
N LYS A 338 -14.59 -31.35 -16.03
CA LYS A 338 -14.07 -32.48 -15.23
C LYS A 338 -12.61 -32.28 -14.80
N ILE A 339 -11.78 -31.75 -15.70
CA ILE A 339 -10.36 -31.47 -15.43
C ILE A 339 -10.22 -30.36 -14.39
N PHE A 340 -10.88 -29.22 -14.61
CA PHE A 340 -10.91 -28.11 -13.67
C PHE A 340 -11.45 -28.58 -12.32
N LYS A 341 -12.55 -29.34 -12.32
CA LYS A 341 -13.12 -29.85 -11.07
C LYS A 341 -12.08 -30.63 -10.25
N ARG A 342 -11.41 -31.59 -10.88
CA ARG A 342 -10.38 -32.40 -10.20
C ARG A 342 -9.21 -31.55 -9.67
N ASN A 343 -8.72 -30.59 -10.46
CA ASN A 343 -7.59 -29.76 -10.06
C ASN A 343 -7.95 -28.80 -8.91
N PHE A 344 -9.13 -28.18 -8.96
CA PHE A 344 -9.62 -27.32 -7.88
C PHE A 344 -9.86 -28.09 -6.59
N GLU A 345 -10.44 -29.29 -6.68
CA GLU A 345 -10.66 -30.17 -5.53
C GLU A 345 -9.33 -30.51 -4.84
N LYS A 346 -8.31 -30.91 -5.62
CA LYS A 346 -6.96 -31.16 -5.09
C LYS A 346 -6.33 -29.92 -4.45
N GLY A 347 -6.42 -28.77 -5.10
CA GLY A 347 -5.92 -27.50 -4.54
C GLY A 347 -6.62 -27.14 -3.22
N LEU A 348 -7.93 -27.38 -3.13
CA LEU A 348 -8.71 -27.16 -1.92
C LEU A 348 -8.32 -28.13 -0.78
N HIS A 349 -7.97 -29.37 -1.11
CA HIS A 349 -7.40 -30.31 -0.14
C HIS A 349 -6.04 -29.85 0.37
N LYS A 350 -5.12 -29.45 -0.52
CA LYS A 350 -3.81 -28.93 -0.10
C LYS A 350 -3.92 -27.64 0.71
N LEU A 351 -4.85 -26.75 0.36
CA LEU A 351 -5.12 -25.53 1.13
C LEU A 351 -5.58 -25.88 2.55
N PHE A 352 -6.45 -26.90 2.69
CA PHE A 352 -6.87 -27.38 3.99
C PHE A 352 -5.69 -27.91 4.81
N ASP A 353 -4.84 -28.76 4.22
CA ASP A 353 -3.67 -29.31 4.90
C ASP A 353 -2.67 -28.21 5.30
N PHE A 354 -2.37 -27.28 4.37
CA PHE A 354 -1.50 -26.13 4.62
C PHE A 354 -1.99 -25.29 5.80
N VAL A 355 -3.27 -24.96 5.83
CA VAL A 355 -3.88 -24.16 6.88
C VAL A 355 -3.82 -24.89 8.23
N LYS A 356 -4.01 -26.21 8.27
CA LYS A 356 -3.85 -26.99 9.51
C LYS A 356 -2.41 -26.97 10.00
N THR A 357 -1.45 -27.28 9.13
CA THR A 357 -0.03 -27.33 9.49
C THR A 357 0.49 -25.98 9.96
N LYS A 358 0.17 -24.88 9.25
CA LYS A 358 0.63 -23.53 9.60
C LYS A 358 0.13 -23.06 10.96
N ASN A 359 -1.06 -23.50 11.37
CA ASN A 359 -1.69 -23.10 12.63
C ASN A 359 -1.52 -24.13 13.75
N ASN A 360 -0.69 -25.16 13.56
CA ASN A 360 -0.47 -26.25 14.52
C ASN A 360 -1.76 -26.98 14.94
N LEU A 361 -2.65 -27.28 13.99
CA LEU A 361 -3.97 -27.91 14.19
C LEU A 361 -4.10 -29.36 13.71
#